data_AF-A0A350P166-F1
#
_entry.id   AF-A0A350P166-F1
#
_cell.length_a   1.000
_cell.length_b   1.000
_cell.length_c   1.000
_cell.angle_alpha   90.00
_cell.angle_beta   90.00
_cell.angle_gamma   90.00
#
_symmetry.space_group_name_H-M   'P 1'
#
loop_
_entity.id
_entity.type
_entity.pdbx_description
1 polymer ?
#
loop_
_entity_poly.entity_id
_entity_poly.type
_entity_poly.pdbx_seq_one_letter_code
_entity_poly.pdbx_strand_id
1 'polypeptide(L)'
;TATALATRTMSDFDVFDECVAGYQTFATLQILNKTKKRGWFLNNDQLKSCGWSATLKDFAKGSVIFDYEHCFGMGNTGPVDTGINFQAPRLQILWVSPLGIEAQEDGDGYKRGTTIGTFEDLDAKAKFDADKVAAELADSKNEMYKRKFTVRTKYLVYIMTKDNQRAHQTPLVLSIKGLNGTDMAEKHKLFRKEMDNCWSKFKNFSAPMAMNDKFHACTIFQPTLAADMRGSRSNEICAIESFEIPAYETQEEAEASIDKFMVPTNEFQSTWEMQETYADYYTQHAQQTARRLGGAYGIKEGVNILPASVDSGATTVDVVSTPTRDELGADTTL
;
A
#
# COMPACT_ATOMS: atom_id res chain seq x y z
N THR A 1 18.72 -25.69 -53.42
CA THR A 1 18.93 -26.19 -52.05
C THR A 1 18.50 -25.10 -51.09
N ALA A 2 17.33 -25.23 -50.48
CA ALA A 2 16.86 -24.28 -49.48
C ALA A 2 17.67 -24.52 -48.19
N THR A 3 18.47 -23.54 -47.80
CA THR A 3 19.26 -23.59 -46.57
C THR A 3 18.29 -23.62 -45.39
N ALA A 4 18.37 -24.66 -44.56
CA ALA A 4 17.58 -24.75 -43.35
C ALA A 4 17.88 -23.53 -42.48
N LEU A 5 16.84 -22.78 -42.10
CA LEU A 5 16.95 -21.66 -41.18
C LEU A 5 17.53 -22.18 -39.85
N ALA A 6 18.61 -21.55 -39.39
CA ALA A 6 19.22 -21.89 -38.12
C ALA A 6 18.20 -21.75 -36.97
N THR A 7 18.21 -22.69 -36.05
CA THR A 7 17.38 -22.65 -34.84
C THR A 7 17.86 -21.52 -33.94
N ARG A 8 17.00 -20.54 -33.67
CA ARG A 8 17.30 -19.40 -32.81
C ARG A 8 17.30 -19.79 -31.32
N THR A 9 18.18 -19.21 -30.52
CA THR A 9 18.27 -19.40 -29.05
C THR A 9 17.65 -18.22 -28.31
N MET A 10 17.42 -18.35 -26.99
CA MET A 10 16.83 -17.27 -26.17
C MET A 10 17.62 -15.96 -26.27
N SER A 11 18.95 -16.07 -26.27
CA SER A 11 19.89 -14.96 -26.45
C SER A 11 19.73 -14.19 -27.77
N ASP A 12 19.21 -14.81 -28.83
CA ASP A 12 18.95 -14.14 -30.10
C ASP A 12 17.78 -13.12 -29.99
N PHE A 13 17.04 -13.16 -28.88
CA PHE A 13 15.89 -12.32 -28.61
C PHE A 13 16.14 -11.30 -27.47
N ASP A 14 17.31 -11.28 -26.83
CA ASP A 14 17.69 -10.30 -25.79
C ASP A 14 17.61 -8.86 -26.31
N VAL A 15 17.67 -8.66 -27.63
CA VAL A 15 17.42 -7.36 -28.29
C VAL A 15 16.00 -6.80 -28.07
N PHE A 16 15.07 -7.63 -27.59
CA PHE A 16 13.70 -7.28 -27.25
C PHE A 16 13.46 -7.15 -25.73
N ASP A 17 14.51 -7.23 -24.90
CA ASP A 17 14.40 -7.02 -23.45
C ASP A 17 13.95 -5.58 -23.11
N GLU A 18 14.11 -4.65 -24.05
CA GLU A 18 13.48 -3.33 -24.01
C GLU A 18 11.99 -3.42 -24.34
N CYS A 19 11.19 -3.85 -23.36
CA CYS A 19 9.75 -3.79 -23.46
C CYS A 19 9.29 -2.32 -23.37
N VAL A 20 8.55 -1.85 -24.39
CA VAL A 20 7.65 -0.71 -24.19
C VAL A 20 6.66 -1.16 -23.14
N ALA A 21 6.72 -0.61 -21.93
CA ALA A 21 5.83 -0.94 -20.83
C ALA A 21 4.38 -0.71 -21.28
N GLY A 22 3.76 -1.74 -21.86
CA GLY A 22 2.33 -1.84 -22.03
C GLY A 22 1.80 -1.98 -20.62
N TYR A 23 1.50 -0.84 -19.99
CA TYR A 23 1.14 -0.69 -18.58
C TYR A 23 0.34 -1.91 -18.10
N GLN A 24 1.00 -2.80 -17.37
CA GLN A 24 0.28 -3.86 -16.69
C GLN A 24 -0.70 -3.16 -15.75
N THR A 25 -1.97 -3.41 -15.99
CA THR A 25 -3.05 -2.72 -15.30
C THR A 25 -2.99 -3.10 -13.83
N PHE A 26 -2.63 -2.16 -12.97
CA PHE A 26 -2.63 -2.35 -11.53
C PHE A 26 -4.01 -2.80 -11.09
N ALA A 27 -4.01 -3.89 -10.35
CA ALA A 27 -5.18 -4.33 -9.63
C ALA A 27 -5.41 -3.41 -8.41
N THR A 28 -6.65 -2.99 -8.18
CA THR A 28 -7.01 -2.14 -7.03
C THR A 28 -7.65 -2.97 -5.91
N LEU A 29 -7.10 -2.88 -4.70
CA LEU A 29 -7.71 -3.42 -3.48
C LEU A 29 -8.64 -2.37 -2.87
N GLN A 30 -9.93 -2.69 -2.73
CA GLN A 30 -10.98 -1.74 -2.36
C GLN A 30 -11.51 -1.99 -0.93
N ILE A 31 -11.73 -0.94 -0.15
CA ILE A 31 -12.26 -1.08 1.21
C ILE A 31 -13.79 -1.11 1.20
N LEU A 32 -14.39 -2.12 1.85
CA LEU A 32 -15.82 -2.31 1.95
C LEU A 32 -16.37 -1.80 3.31
N ASN A 33 -16.74 -0.52 3.36
CA ASN A 33 -17.22 0.14 4.58
C ASN A 33 -18.67 -0.20 5.00
N LYS A 34 -19.59 -0.42 4.04
CA LYS A 34 -21.04 -0.54 4.29
C LYS A 34 -21.64 -1.86 3.79
N THR A 35 -20.98 -2.96 4.11
CA THR A 35 -21.33 -4.31 3.67
C THR A 35 -21.80 -5.21 4.81
N LYS A 36 -22.34 -6.40 4.51
CA LYS A 36 -22.64 -7.39 5.55
C LYS A 36 -21.36 -7.98 6.16
N LYS A 37 -20.29 -8.07 5.36
CA LYS A 37 -18.95 -8.53 5.77
C LYS A 37 -17.93 -7.46 5.43
N ARG A 38 -17.42 -6.77 6.46
CA ARG A 38 -16.36 -5.76 6.37
C ARG A 38 -15.13 -6.40 5.76
N GLY A 39 -14.31 -5.65 5.07
CA GLY A 39 -13.07 -6.21 4.55
C GLY A 39 -12.52 -5.43 3.38
N TRP A 40 -11.41 -5.94 2.86
CA TRP A 40 -10.77 -5.43 1.67
C TRP A 40 -11.03 -6.38 0.52
N PHE A 41 -11.52 -5.84 -0.59
CA PHE A 41 -12.09 -6.61 -1.68
C PHE A 41 -11.28 -6.47 -2.95
N LEU A 42 -11.06 -7.61 -3.60
CA LEU A 42 -10.38 -7.72 -4.88
C LEU A 42 -11.29 -8.45 -5.85
N ASN A 43 -11.75 -7.75 -6.89
CA ASN A 43 -12.64 -8.28 -7.92
C ASN A 43 -11.93 -9.31 -8.81
N ASN A 44 -12.67 -10.32 -9.29
CA ASN A 44 -12.18 -11.36 -10.22
C ASN A 44 -11.46 -10.83 -11.47
N ASP A 45 -11.89 -9.72 -12.06
CA ASP A 45 -11.19 -9.13 -13.20
C ASP A 45 -9.82 -8.56 -12.84
N GLN A 46 -9.65 -8.13 -11.60
CA GLN A 46 -8.36 -7.69 -11.05
C GLN A 46 -7.48 -8.88 -10.66
N LEU A 47 -8.06 -10.01 -10.23
CA LEU A 47 -7.29 -11.26 -9.96
C LEU A 47 -6.55 -11.74 -11.22
N LYS A 48 -7.21 -11.64 -12.39
CA LYS A 48 -6.59 -11.99 -13.68
C LYS A 48 -5.42 -11.08 -14.00
N SER A 49 -5.53 -9.77 -13.73
CA SER A 49 -4.50 -8.80 -14.12
C SER A 49 -3.26 -8.82 -13.23
N CYS A 50 -3.37 -9.27 -11.97
CA CYS A 50 -2.24 -9.38 -11.05
C CYS A 50 -1.57 -10.76 -11.04
N GLY A 51 -2.03 -11.71 -11.85
CA GLY A 51 -1.49 -13.07 -11.86
C GLY A 51 -1.76 -13.82 -10.56
N TRP A 52 -2.99 -13.74 -10.04
CA TRP A 52 -3.39 -14.43 -8.82
C TRP A 52 -3.23 -15.95 -8.93
N SER A 53 -2.61 -16.58 -7.94
CA SER A 53 -2.33 -18.02 -7.92
C SER A 53 -2.81 -18.74 -6.65
N ALA A 54 -3.08 -18.00 -5.57
CA ALA A 54 -3.44 -18.60 -4.30
C ALA A 54 -4.88 -19.15 -4.26
N THR A 55 -5.06 -20.16 -3.43
CA THR A 55 -6.34 -20.83 -3.15
C THR A 55 -6.76 -20.60 -1.71
N LEU A 56 -8.00 -20.95 -1.37
CA LEU A 56 -8.51 -20.82 0.00
C LEU A 56 -7.63 -21.52 1.07
N LYS A 57 -6.94 -22.61 0.70
CA LYS A 57 -6.09 -23.39 1.63
C LYS A 57 -4.81 -22.66 2.05
N ASP A 58 -4.41 -21.67 1.25
CA ASP A 58 -3.20 -20.88 1.46
C ASP A 58 -3.41 -19.76 2.49
N PHE A 59 -4.65 -19.61 2.97
CA PHE A 59 -5.02 -18.60 3.96
C PHE A 59 -5.45 -19.22 5.28
N ALA A 60 -5.34 -18.45 6.36
CA ALA A 60 -5.85 -18.84 7.67
C ALA A 60 -7.38 -18.97 7.63
N LYS A 61 -7.92 -19.92 8.41
CA LYS A 61 -9.36 -20.14 8.45
C LYS A 61 -10.08 -18.86 8.90
N GLY A 62 -11.02 -18.38 8.08
CA GLY A 62 -11.82 -17.20 8.38
C GLY A 62 -11.15 -15.86 8.04
N SER A 63 -9.89 -15.84 7.57
CA SER A 63 -9.22 -14.59 7.18
C SER A 63 -9.66 -14.06 5.82
N VAL A 64 -10.33 -14.88 5.00
CA VAL A 64 -10.72 -14.57 3.63
C VAL A 64 -12.02 -15.25 3.24
N ILE A 65 -12.81 -14.60 2.39
CA ILE A 65 -14.03 -15.12 1.78
C ILE A 65 -13.84 -15.07 0.26
N PHE A 66 -13.70 -16.23 -0.37
CA PHE A 66 -13.70 -16.38 -1.82
C PHE A 66 -15.14 -16.31 -2.35
N ASP A 67 -15.27 -15.98 -3.64
CA ASP A 67 -16.55 -15.85 -4.34
C ASP A 67 -17.53 -14.91 -3.61
N TYR A 68 -16.99 -13.89 -2.94
CA TYR A 68 -17.77 -12.89 -2.24
C TYR A 68 -18.42 -11.97 -3.27
N GLU A 69 -19.75 -11.92 -3.23
CA GLU A 69 -20.55 -11.02 -4.06
C GLU A 69 -20.75 -9.68 -3.36
N HIS A 70 -20.46 -8.60 -4.08
CA HIS A 70 -20.66 -7.24 -3.61
C HIS A 70 -21.29 -6.37 -4.71
N CYS A 71 -22.29 -5.58 -4.34
CA CYS A 71 -22.88 -4.57 -5.23
C CYS A 71 -22.37 -3.19 -4.82
N PHE A 72 -21.69 -2.50 -5.73
CA PHE A 72 -21.32 -1.11 -5.52
C PHE A 72 -22.51 -0.18 -5.78
N GLY A 73 -22.56 0.97 -5.10
CA GLY A 73 -23.59 1.99 -5.28
C GLY A 73 -24.56 2.12 -4.10
N MET A 74 -25.32 3.22 -4.09
CA MET A 74 -26.27 3.52 -3.02
C MET A 74 -27.45 2.53 -3.09
N GLY A 75 -27.71 1.79 -2.01
CA GLY A 75 -28.81 0.83 -1.94
C GLY A 75 -28.58 -0.51 -2.66
N ASN A 76 -27.33 -0.88 -2.95
CA ASN A 76 -26.96 -2.12 -3.66
C ASN A 76 -27.61 -2.25 -5.05
N THR A 77 -27.82 -1.14 -5.75
CA THR A 77 -28.48 -1.12 -7.07
C THR A 77 -27.52 -1.31 -8.25
N GLY A 78 -26.21 -1.36 -8.00
CA GLY A 78 -25.21 -1.57 -9.05
C GLY A 78 -25.06 -3.03 -9.46
N PRO A 79 -24.22 -3.31 -10.49
CA PRO A 79 -23.88 -4.67 -10.87
C PRO A 79 -23.23 -5.41 -9.69
N VAL A 80 -23.51 -6.71 -9.62
CA VAL A 80 -22.88 -7.61 -8.66
C VAL A 80 -21.47 -7.93 -9.15
N ASP A 81 -20.48 -7.53 -8.37
CA ASP A 81 -19.09 -7.90 -8.56
C ASP A 81 -18.75 -9.09 -7.67
N THR A 82 -18.11 -10.11 -8.24
CA THR A 82 -17.62 -11.28 -7.50
C THR A 82 -16.11 -11.18 -7.33
N GLY A 83 -15.61 -11.58 -6.17
CA GLY A 83 -14.18 -11.53 -5.89
C GLY A 83 -13.81 -12.15 -4.55
N ILE A 84 -12.66 -11.73 -4.03
CA ILE A 84 -12.13 -12.17 -2.75
C ILE A 84 -12.26 -11.03 -1.75
N ASN A 85 -12.88 -11.29 -0.59
CA ASN A 85 -13.01 -10.34 0.50
C ASN A 85 -12.14 -10.77 1.71
N PHE A 86 -11.08 -10.01 1.99
CA PHE A 86 -10.16 -10.26 3.09
C PHE A 86 -10.68 -9.64 4.38
N GLN A 87 -10.81 -10.46 5.44
CA GLN A 87 -11.18 -10.05 6.80
C GLN A 87 -9.94 -9.78 7.67
N ALA A 88 -8.87 -10.55 7.44
CA ALA A 88 -7.58 -10.39 8.11
C ALA A 88 -6.45 -10.58 7.10
N PRO A 89 -6.25 -9.62 6.18
CA PRO A 89 -5.24 -9.73 5.14
C PRO A 89 -3.83 -9.74 5.73
N ARG A 90 -2.91 -10.49 5.13
CA ARG A 90 -1.46 -10.36 5.37
C ARG A 90 -0.89 -9.54 4.23
N LEU A 91 -0.28 -8.40 4.53
CA LEU A 91 0.22 -7.44 3.54
C LEU A 91 1.74 -7.30 3.60
N GLN A 92 2.41 -7.54 2.49
CA GLN A 92 3.75 -6.98 2.28
C GLN A 92 3.57 -5.60 1.64
N ILE A 93 4.11 -4.54 2.25
CA ILE A 93 3.91 -3.15 1.79
C ILE A 93 5.23 -2.64 1.19
N LEU A 94 5.29 -2.51 -0.13
CA LEU A 94 6.49 -2.07 -0.85
C LEU A 94 6.67 -0.56 -0.77
N TRP A 95 5.59 0.20 -0.97
CA TRP A 95 5.61 1.65 -0.99
C TRP A 95 4.35 2.22 -0.37
N VAL A 96 4.50 3.41 0.22
CA VAL A 96 3.40 4.24 0.70
C VAL A 96 3.52 5.59 -0.01
N SER A 97 2.43 6.10 -0.56
CA SER A 97 2.46 7.44 -1.16
C SER A 97 2.48 8.51 -0.08
N PRO A 98 2.97 9.73 -0.37
CA PRO A 98 2.61 10.89 0.43
C PRO A 98 1.09 11.08 0.41
N LEU A 99 0.61 11.93 1.32
CA LEU A 99 -0.81 12.25 1.43
C LEU A 99 -1.23 13.10 0.22
N GLY A 100 -1.94 12.50 -0.73
CA GLY A 100 -2.40 13.17 -1.94
C GLY A 100 -3.68 13.97 -1.67
N ILE A 101 -3.74 15.18 -2.21
CA ILE A 101 -4.90 16.07 -2.15
C ILE A 101 -5.73 15.84 -3.42
N GLU A 102 -6.94 15.31 -3.28
CA GLU A 102 -7.86 15.01 -4.37
C GLU A 102 -9.05 15.96 -4.40
N ALA A 103 -9.45 16.36 -5.60
CA ALA A 103 -10.69 17.07 -5.83
C ALA A 103 -11.92 16.18 -5.58
N GLN A 104 -12.95 16.71 -4.92
CA GLN A 104 -14.21 16.00 -4.67
C GLN A 104 -15.26 16.19 -5.78
N GLU A 105 -15.06 17.20 -6.63
CA GLU A 105 -15.97 17.63 -7.69
C GLU A 105 -15.18 18.03 -8.94
N ASP A 106 -15.87 18.11 -10.09
CA ASP A 106 -15.30 18.67 -11.32
C ASP A 106 -15.14 20.19 -11.14
N GLY A 107 -13.98 20.74 -11.51
CA GLY A 107 -13.69 22.16 -11.36
C GLY A 107 -12.23 22.51 -11.65
N ASP A 108 -11.93 23.80 -11.84
CA ASP A 108 -10.56 24.33 -12.07
C ASP A 108 -9.72 23.55 -13.11
N GLY A 109 -10.36 23.02 -14.16
CA GLY A 109 -9.67 22.27 -15.22
C GLY A 109 -9.33 20.81 -14.90
N TYR A 110 -9.80 20.26 -13.78
CA TYR A 110 -9.64 18.85 -13.43
C TYR A 110 -10.98 18.17 -13.12
N LYS A 111 -10.99 16.84 -13.24
CA LYS A 111 -12.14 15.98 -12.95
C LYS A 111 -12.18 15.58 -11.47
N ARG A 112 -13.36 15.17 -11.01
CA ARG A 112 -13.54 14.58 -9.68
C ARG A 112 -12.54 13.44 -9.44
N GLY A 113 -11.98 13.43 -8.24
CA GLY A 113 -11.01 12.45 -7.78
C GLY A 113 -9.59 12.72 -8.26
N THR A 114 -9.36 13.70 -9.15
CA THR A 114 -8.01 14.02 -9.61
C THR A 114 -7.15 14.51 -8.45
N THR A 115 -5.96 13.93 -8.32
CA THR A 115 -4.94 14.41 -7.39
C THR A 115 -4.33 15.70 -7.92
N ILE A 116 -4.45 16.78 -7.15
CA ILE A 116 -3.98 18.11 -7.54
C ILE A 116 -2.59 18.45 -6.98
N GLY A 117 -2.06 17.62 -6.08
CA GLY A 117 -0.77 17.78 -5.42
C GLY A 117 -0.70 16.96 -4.13
N THR A 118 0.38 17.13 -3.37
CA THR A 118 0.55 16.60 -2.02
C THR A 118 0.58 17.76 -1.01
N PHE A 119 0.83 17.49 0.26
CA PHE A 119 1.04 18.55 1.26
C PHE A 119 2.40 19.27 1.14
N GLU A 120 3.29 18.78 0.27
CA GLU A 120 4.55 19.45 -0.08
C GLU A 120 4.38 20.47 -1.22
N ASP A 121 3.31 20.32 -2.02
CA ASP A 121 2.90 21.31 -3.00
C ASP A 121 2.18 22.46 -2.28
N LEU A 122 2.83 23.61 -2.20
CA LEU A 122 2.33 24.79 -1.48
C LEU A 122 0.98 25.28 -2.02
N ASP A 123 0.76 25.20 -3.34
CA ASP A 123 -0.49 25.64 -3.96
C ASP A 123 -1.63 24.67 -3.65
N ALA A 124 -1.37 23.36 -3.76
CA ALA A 124 -2.35 22.34 -3.41
C ALA A 124 -2.70 22.38 -1.92
N LYS A 125 -1.68 22.56 -1.06
CA LYS A 125 -1.85 22.72 0.38
C LYS A 125 -2.68 23.96 0.73
N ALA A 126 -2.37 25.12 0.12
CA ALA A 126 -3.14 26.34 0.34
C ALA A 126 -4.62 26.18 -0.02
N LYS A 127 -4.93 25.49 -1.14
CA LYS A 127 -6.31 25.15 -1.52
C LYS A 127 -7.01 24.27 -0.49
N PHE A 128 -6.32 23.25 0.01
CA PHE A 128 -6.88 22.34 1.02
C PHE A 128 -7.14 23.05 2.35
N ASP A 129 -6.21 23.88 2.81
CA ASP A 129 -6.33 24.63 4.06
C ASP A 129 -7.47 25.65 3.97
N ALA A 130 -7.59 26.38 2.86
CA ALA A 130 -8.71 27.30 2.62
C ALA A 130 -10.07 26.59 2.63
N ASP A 131 -10.18 25.42 1.99
CA ASP A 131 -11.38 24.57 2.00
C ASP A 131 -11.69 24.05 3.42
N LYS A 132 -10.67 23.72 4.21
CA LYS A 132 -10.82 23.32 5.61
C LYS A 132 -11.37 24.46 6.47
N VAL A 133 -10.78 25.65 6.38
CA VAL A 133 -11.23 26.84 7.14
C VAL A 133 -12.66 27.22 6.75
N ALA A 134 -13.00 27.16 5.45
CA ALA A 134 -14.36 27.41 4.99
C ALA A 134 -15.38 26.41 5.59
N ALA A 135 -15.00 25.13 5.68
CA ALA A 135 -15.83 24.11 6.28
C ALA A 135 -16.02 24.30 7.79
N GLU A 136 -14.95 24.65 8.52
CA GLU A 136 -14.98 24.94 9.96
C GLU A 136 -15.83 26.19 10.25
N LEU A 137 -15.71 27.24 9.43
CA LEU A 137 -16.54 28.44 9.55
C LEU A 137 -18.03 28.13 9.29
N ALA A 138 -18.35 27.32 8.29
CA ALA A 138 -19.72 26.91 8.04
C ALA A 138 -20.27 26.07 9.20
N ASP A 139 -19.50 25.12 9.72
CA ASP A 139 -19.88 24.31 10.89
C ASP A 139 -20.14 25.18 12.13
N SER A 140 -19.30 26.20 12.36
CA SER A 140 -19.51 27.18 13.45
C SER A 140 -20.82 27.97 13.34
N LYS A 141 -21.41 28.03 12.15
CA LYS A 141 -22.70 28.66 11.85
C LYS A 141 -23.85 27.65 11.73
N ASN A 142 -23.60 26.36 12.02
CA ASN A 142 -24.51 25.25 11.74
C ASN A 142 -24.94 25.14 10.27
N GLU A 143 -24.09 25.57 9.34
CA GLU A 143 -24.32 25.46 7.91
C GLU A 143 -23.68 24.18 7.33
N MET A 144 -24.37 23.55 6.38
CA MET A 144 -23.84 22.37 5.72
C MET A 144 -22.83 22.78 4.64
N TYR A 145 -21.56 22.46 4.85
CA TYR A 145 -20.50 22.65 3.85
C TYR A 145 -20.05 21.34 3.24
N LYS A 146 -20.03 21.27 1.91
CA LYS A 146 -19.45 20.15 1.18
C LYS A 146 -18.00 20.47 0.83
N ARG A 147 -17.08 19.71 1.44
CA ARG A 147 -15.63 19.81 1.20
C ARG A 147 -15.32 19.66 -0.28
N LYS A 148 -14.51 20.57 -0.82
CA LYS A 148 -14.02 20.53 -2.21
C LYS A 148 -12.81 19.62 -2.36
N PHE A 149 -12.04 19.43 -1.30
CA PHE A 149 -10.86 18.57 -1.31
C PHE A 149 -10.95 17.45 -0.27
N THR A 150 -10.31 16.33 -0.56
CA THR A 150 -10.10 15.21 0.35
C THR A 150 -8.66 14.76 0.29
N VAL A 151 -8.26 13.97 1.27
CA VAL A 151 -6.96 13.31 1.27
C VAL A 151 -7.08 11.84 0.93
N ARG A 152 -6.05 11.30 0.27
CA ARG A 152 -5.91 9.88 -0.05
C ARG A 152 -4.44 9.45 0.08
N THR A 153 -4.25 8.27 0.66
CA THR A 153 -2.97 7.55 0.63
C THR A 153 -3.13 6.30 -0.22
N LYS A 154 -2.16 6.01 -1.07
CA LYS A 154 -2.05 4.75 -1.80
C LYS A 154 -0.92 3.93 -1.18
N TYR A 155 -1.13 2.63 -1.10
CA TYR A 155 -0.14 1.65 -0.67
C TYR A 155 0.06 0.66 -1.81
N LEU A 156 1.32 0.40 -2.17
CA LEU A 156 1.69 -0.66 -3.10
C LEU A 156 1.94 -1.93 -2.29
N VAL A 157 1.14 -2.97 -2.52
CA VAL A 157 1.08 -4.13 -1.62
C VAL A 157 1.05 -5.47 -2.35
N TYR A 158 1.67 -6.49 -1.75
CA TYR A 158 1.32 -7.88 -2.01
C TYR A 158 0.37 -8.42 -0.94
N ILE A 159 -0.51 -9.32 -1.35
CA ILE A 159 -1.25 -10.17 -0.41
C ILE A 159 -0.39 -11.40 -0.17
N MET A 160 -0.16 -11.72 1.09
CA MET A 160 0.66 -12.86 1.50
C MET A 160 -0.23 -14.03 1.92
N THR A 161 0.22 -15.23 1.63
CA THR A 161 -0.34 -16.47 2.18
C THR A 161 0.03 -16.60 3.67
N LYS A 162 -0.53 -17.61 4.34
CA LYS A 162 -0.17 -17.94 5.72
C LYS A 162 1.29 -18.41 5.88
N ASP A 163 1.92 -18.81 4.76
CA ASP A 163 3.29 -19.34 4.69
C ASP A 163 4.28 -18.30 4.12
N ASN A 164 3.93 -17.00 4.19
CA ASN A 164 4.74 -15.85 3.77
C ASN A 164 5.09 -15.79 2.28
N GLN A 165 4.36 -16.52 1.43
CA GLN A 165 4.50 -16.45 -0.02
C GLN A 165 3.55 -15.38 -0.59
N ARG A 166 3.95 -14.74 -1.69
CA ARG A 166 3.06 -13.81 -2.41
C ARG A 166 1.93 -14.61 -3.07
N ALA A 167 0.69 -14.14 -2.91
CA ALA A 167 -0.51 -14.79 -3.48
C ALA A 167 -0.72 -14.47 -4.98
N HIS A 168 0.08 -13.54 -5.52
CA HIS A 168 -0.03 -13.01 -6.87
C HIS A 168 1.32 -12.45 -7.33
N GLN A 169 1.49 -12.26 -8.63
CA GLN A 169 2.77 -11.92 -9.26
C GLN A 169 3.06 -10.41 -9.27
N THR A 170 2.02 -9.59 -9.43
CA THR A 170 2.15 -8.14 -9.61
C THR A 170 1.50 -7.40 -8.44
N PRO A 171 2.16 -6.41 -7.82
CA PRO A 171 1.63 -5.76 -6.64
C PRO A 171 0.31 -5.03 -6.93
N LEU A 172 -0.54 -4.94 -5.91
CA LEU A 172 -1.82 -4.26 -5.96
C LEU A 172 -1.68 -2.84 -5.41
N VAL A 173 -2.61 -1.97 -5.78
CA VAL A 173 -2.75 -0.65 -5.16
C VAL A 173 -3.92 -0.68 -4.18
N LEU A 174 -3.61 -0.58 -2.90
CA LEU A 174 -4.59 -0.34 -1.83
C LEU A 174 -4.78 1.17 -1.68
N SER A 175 -5.98 1.65 -1.98
CA SER A 175 -6.27 3.08 -2.08
C SER A 175 -7.22 3.55 -0.98
N ILE A 176 -6.70 4.28 0.00
CA ILE A 176 -7.40 4.57 1.26
C ILE A 176 -7.67 6.06 1.43
N LYS A 177 -8.88 6.41 1.91
CA LYS A 177 -9.35 7.77 2.14
C LYS A 177 -9.85 8.00 3.55
N GLY A 178 -9.80 9.26 3.99
CA GLY A 178 -10.46 9.73 5.20
C GLY A 178 -10.05 8.94 6.45
N LEU A 179 -11.03 8.60 7.29
CA LEU A 179 -10.80 7.95 8.59
C LEU A 179 -10.09 6.59 8.48
N ASN A 180 -10.35 5.82 7.43
CA ASN A 180 -9.61 4.57 7.16
C ASN A 180 -8.12 4.85 6.92
N GLY A 181 -7.79 5.98 6.30
CA GLY A 181 -6.42 6.37 5.97
C GLY A 181 -5.64 6.73 7.22
N THR A 182 -6.25 7.50 8.11
CA THR A 182 -5.69 7.81 9.44
C THR A 182 -5.45 6.54 10.24
N ASP A 183 -6.45 5.65 10.31
CA ASP A 183 -6.35 4.40 11.07
C ASP A 183 -5.25 3.47 10.56
N MET A 184 -5.15 3.30 9.22
CA MET A 184 -4.08 2.53 8.59
C MET A 184 -2.71 3.15 8.84
N ALA A 185 -2.56 4.48 8.69
CA ALA A 185 -1.29 5.15 8.84
C ALA A 185 -0.73 5.03 10.26
N GLU A 186 -1.57 5.23 11.28
CA GLU A 186 -1.18 5.12 12.69
C GLU A 186 -0.72 3.70 13.05
N LYS A 187 -1.52 2.69 12.68
CA LYS A 187 -1.23 1.29 13.01
C LYS A 187 -0.05 0.73 12.22
N HIS A 188 0.06 1.07 10.94
CA HIS A 188 1.21 0.66 10.14
C HIS A 188 2.51 1.32 10.65
N LYS A 189 2.46 2.60 11.06
CA LYS A 189 3.61 3.27 11.67
C LYS A 189 4.03 2.60 12.98
N LEU A 190 3.07 2.22 13.83
CA LEU A 190 3.35 1.48 15.06
C LEU A 190 3.97 0.11 14.74
N PHE A 191 3.38 -0.65 13.81
CA PHE A 191 3.94 -1.93 13.38
C PHE A 191 5.39 -1.81 12.88
N ARG A 192 5.69 -0.82 12.02
CA ARG A 192 7.06 -0.57 11.54
C ARG A 192 8.04 -0.34 12.69
N LYS A 193 7.65 0.50 13.66
CA LYS A 193 8.46 0.77 14.84
C LYS A 193 8.71 -0.50 15.68
N GLU A 194 7.70 -1.35 15.86
CA GLU A 194 7.89 -2.60 16.61
C GLU A 194 8.73 -3.62 15.83
N MET A 195 8.68 -3.62 14.50
CA MET A 195 9.61 -4.40 13.68
C MET A 195 11.07 -3.91 13.80
N ASP A 196 11.30 -2.60 13.90
CA ASP A 196 12.63 -2.03 14.16
C ASP A 196 13.20 -2.50 15.51
N ASN A 197 12.36 -2.47 16.55
CA ASN A 197 12.71 -2.96 17.88
C ASN A 197 13.00 -4.47 17.86
N CYS A 198 12.13 -5.25 17.20
CA CYS A 198 12.29 -6.69 17.04
C CYS A 198 13.59 -7.03 16.31
N TRP A 199 13.91 -6.32 15.23
CA TRP A 199 15.15 -6.51 14.48
C TRP A 199 16.38 -6.17 15.31
N SER A 200 16.33 -5.06 16.05
CA SER A 200 17.41 -4.64 16.94
C SER A 200 17.69 -5.70 18.01
N LYS A 201 16.63 -6.31 18.57
CA LYS A 201 16.75 -7.43 19.51
C LYS A 201 17.32 -8.68 18.85
N PHE A 202 16.82 -9.07 17.68
CA PHE A 202 17.29 -10.22 16.91
C PHE A 202 18.78 -10.13 16.59
N LYS A 203 19.25 -8.94 16.18
CA LYS A 203 20.66 -8.66 15.89
C LYS A 203 21.49 -8.35 17.14
N ASN A 204 20.85 -8.26 18.30
CA ASN A 204 21.45 -7.88 19.58
C ASN A 204 22.22 -6.55 19.52
N PHE A 205 21.61 -5.53 18.88
CA PHE A 205 22.14 -4.17 18.87
C PHE A 205 22.05 -3.55 20.27
N SER A 206 23.06 -2.73 20.61
CA SER A 206 23.15 -2.03 21.90
C SER A 206 22.10 -0.95 22.09
N ALA A 207 21.49 -0.45 21.01
CA ALA A 207 20.37 0.49 21.03
C ALA A 207 19.34 0.16 19.93
N PRO A 208 18.05 0.54 20.10
CA PRO A 208 17.06 0.44 19.04
C PRO A 208 17.46 1.26 17.81
N MET A 209 17.49 0.63 16.66
CA MET A 209 17.86 1.23 15.38
C MET A 209 16.63 1.34 14.48
N ALA A 210 16.42 2.50 13.85
CA ALA A 210 15.40 2.66 12.81
C ALA A 210 15.88 2.03 11.50
N MET A 211 15.08 1.15 10.91
CA MET A 211 15.45 0.49 9.66
C MET A 211 14.98 1.28 8.44
N ASN A 212 15.60 1.01 7.29
CA ASN A 212 15.28 1.69 6.03
C ASN A 212 14.06 1.08 5.32
N ASP A 213 13.61 1.73 4.24
CA ASP A 213 12.45 1.26 3.48
C ASP A 213 12.65 -0.10 2.79
N LYS A 214 13.91 -0.50 2.48
CA LYS A 214 14.21 -1.83 1.94
C LYS A 214 13.94 -2.93 2.97
N PHE A 215 14.24 -2.69 4.24
CA PHE A 215 13.88 -3.61 5.33
C PHE A 215 12.37 -3.68 5.50
N HIS A 216 11.69 -2.53 5.61
CA HIS A 216 10.25 -2.51 5.85
C HIS A 216 9.43 -3.11 4.70
N ALA A 217 9.91 -2.99 3.46
CA ALA A 217 9.29 -3.65 2.32
C ALA A 217 9.35 -5.18 2.38
N CYS A 218 10.24 -5.75 3.18
CA CYS A 218 10.30 -7.19 3.44
C CYS A 218 9.41 -7.62 4.61
N THR A 219 8.75 -6.69 5.32
CA THR A 219 7.87 -7.02 6.46
C THR A 219 6.43 -7.28 6.03
N ILE A 220 5.70 -8.05 6.85
CA ILE A 220 4.33 -8.50 6.61
C ILE A 220 3.42 -7.96 7.71
N PHE A 221 2.62 -6.95 7.37
CA PHE A 221 1.62 -6.38 8.25
C PHE A 221 0.31 -7.20 8.19
N GLN A 222 -0.17 -7.69 9.33
CA GLN A 222 -1.41 -8.49 9.41
C GLN A 222 -2.48 -7.81 10.27
N PRO A 223 -3.28 -6.90 9.70
CA PRO A 223 -4.43 -6.33 10.39
C PRO A 223 -5.62 -7.31 10.44
N THR A 224 -6.42 -7.19 11.51
CA THR A 224 -7.78 -7.73 11.60
C THR A 224 -8.76 -6.58 11.40
N LEU A 225 -9.74 -6.78 10.52
CA LEU A 225 -10.67 -5.72 10.11
C LEU A 225 -12.03 -5.89 10.80
N ALA A 226 -12.58 -4.78 11.28
CA ALA A 226 -13.90 -4.74 11.92
C ALA A 226 -14.70 -3.51 11.52
N ALA A 227 -15.99 -3.53 11.88
CA ALA A 227 -16.84 -2.35 11.79
C ALA A 227 -16.54 -1.44 12.99
N ASP A 228 -16.35 -0.15 12.73
CA ASP A 228 -16.15 0.85 13.77
C ASP A 228 -16.91 2.14 13.42
N MET A 229 -17.39 2.84 14.43
CA MET A 229 -18.15 4.09 14.30
C MET A 229 -17.23 5.25 14.66
N ARG A 230 -16.80 6.02 13.66
CA ARG A 230 -15.81 7.10 13.86
C ARG A 230 -16.23 8.45 13.33
N GLY A 231 -15.59 9.48 13.89
CA GLY A 231 -15.76 10.89 13.53
C GLY A 231 -16.98 11.53 14.17
N SER A 232 -17.08 12.85 14.05
CA SER A 232 -18.15 13.67 14.67
C SER A 232 -19.57 13.27 14.24
N ARG A 233 -19.70 12.63 13.07
CA ARG A 233 -20.97 12.14 12.54
C ARG A 233 -21.20 10.64 12.74
N SER A 234 -20.35 9.96 13.51
CA SER A 234 -20.42 8.51 13.76
C SER A 234 -20.58 7.71 12.46
N ASN A 235 -19.66 7.91 11.52
CA ASN A 235 -19.68 7.16 10.27
C ASN A 235 -19.17 5.76 10.51
N GLU A 236 -19.91 4.76 10.01
CA GLU A 236 -19.46 3.38 9.99
C GLU A 236 -18.34 3.20 8.95
N ILE A 237 -17.22 2.64 9.40
CA ILE A 237 -16.04 2.37 8.57
C ILE A 237 -15.56 0.93 8.76
N CYS A 238 -14.79 0.43 7.78
CA CYS A 238 -13.99 -0.78 7.92
C CYS A 238 -12.64 -0.40 8.51
N ALA A 239 -12.57 -0.37 9.84
CA ALA A 239 -11.36 -0.05 10.58
C ALA A 239 -10.49 -1.30 10.75
N ILE A 240 -9.23 -1.07 11.11
CA ILE A 240 -8.37 -2.10 11.66
C ILE A 240 -8.67 -2.17 13.16
N GLU A 241 -9.20 -3.29 13.63
CA GLU A 241 -9.50 -3.51 15.04
C GLU A 241 -8.21 -3.74 15.83
N SER A 242 -7.38 -4.63 15.30
CA SER A 242 -6.11 -5.04 15.89
C SER A 242 -5.15 -5.45 14.80
N PHE A 243 -3.88 -5.58 15.15
CA PHE A 243 -2.86 -6.23 14.35
C PHE A 243 -1.90 -6.91 15.31
N GLU A 244 -1.17 -7.89 14.81
CA GLU A 244 -0.21 -8.61 15.65
C GLU A 244 1.11 -7.82 15.76
N ILE A 245 1.60 -7.67 16.98
CA ILE A 245 2.88 -7.03 17.30
C ILE A 245 3.94 -8.14 17.40
N PRO A 246 5.13 -7.99 16.80
CA PRO A 246 6.21 -8.96 16.98
C PRO A 246 6.57 -9.11 18.46
N ALA A 247 6.80 -10.34 18.91
CA ALA A 247 7.35 -10.63 20.22
C ALA A 247 8.88 -10.56 20.16
N TYR A 248 9.50 -9.89 21.13
CA TYR A 248 10.96 -9.70 21.16
C TYR A 248 11.48 -9.50 22.59
N GLU A 249 10.85 -10.11 23.60
CA GLU A 249 11.38 -10.02 24.97
C GLU A 249 12.71 -10.77 25.07
N THR A 250 12.80 -11.93 24.39
CA THR A 250 14.04 -12.69 24.19
C THR A 250 14.51 -12.65 22.73
N GLN A 251 15.73 -13.12 22.48
CA GLN A 251 16.28 -13.20 21.13
C GLN A 251 15.59 -14.30 20.30
N GLU A 252 15.22 -15.40 20.94
CA GLU A 252 14.49 -16.52 20.33
C GLU A 252 13.07 -16.12 19.92
N GLU A 253 12.37 -15.33 20.76
CA GLU A 253 11.08 -14.75 20.40
C GLU A 253 11.20 -13.78 19.22
N ALA A 254 12.27 -12.97 19.22
CA ALA A 254 12.54 -12.06 18.12
C ALA A 254 12.80 -12.84 16.81
N GLU A 255 13.60 -13.91 16.84
CA GLU A 255 13.84 -14.79 15.69
C GLU A 255 12.54 -15.39 15.14
N ALA A 256 11.70 -15.96 16.01
CA ALA A 256 10.40 -16.49 15.61
C ALA A 256 9.46 -15.42 15.02
N SER A 257 9.52 -14.20 15.55
CA SER A 257 8.76 -13.06 15.02
C SER A 257 9.29 -12.58 13.67
N ILE A 258 10.61 -12.56 13.47
CA ILE A 258 11.23 -12.25 12.18
C ILE A 258 10.76 -13.26 11.12
N ASP A 259 10.83 -14.56 11.41
CA ASP A 259 10.36 -15.60 10.49
C ASP A 259 8.87 -15.45 10.16
N LYS A 260 8.06 -15.07 11.16
CA LYS A 260 6.61 -14.90 11.00
C LYS A 260 6.22 -13.65 10.20
N PHE A 261 6.91 -12.53 10.43
CA PHE A 261 6.55 -11.21 9.92
C PHE A 261 7.46 -10.71 8.81
N MET A 262 8.34 -11.54 8.27
CA MET A 262 9.11 -11.20 7.08
C MET A 262 8.81 -12.16 5.93
N VAL A 263 8.98 -11.65 4.71
CA VAL A 263 9.01 -12.50 3.54
C VAL A 263 10.22 -13.44 3.61
N PRO A 264 10.18 -14.59 2.92
CA PRO A 264 11.33 -15.48 2.81
C PRO A 264 12.58 -14.76 2.32
N THR A 265 13.75 -15.15 2.82
CA THR A 265 15.02 -14.48 2.50
C THR A 265 15.36 -14.52 1.01
N ASN A 266 14.95 -15.56 0.29
CA ASN A 266 15.11 -15.67 -1.16
C ASN A 266 14.25 -14.67 -1.96
N GLU A 267 13.29 -14.00 -1.32
CA GLU A 267 12.43 -12.99 -1.94
C GLU A 267 12.90 -11.54 -1.67
N PHE A 268 13.97 -11.34 -0.90
CA PHE A 268 14.45 -9.98 -0.59
C PHE A 268 14.90 -9.23 -1.85
N GLN A 269 15.70 -9.88 -2.68
CA GLN A 269 16.20 -9.27 -3.90
C GLN A 269 15.05 -8.92 -4.87
N SER A 270 14.12 -9.86 -5.08
CA SER A 270 12.94 -9.63 -5.91
C SER A 270 12.06 -8.50 -5.33
N THR A 271 11.97 -8.38 -4.01
CA THR A 271 11.21 -7.31 -3.33
C THR A 271 11.79 -5.94 -3.67
N TRP A 272 13.11 -5.77 -3.62
CA TRP A 272 13.76 -4.49 -3.88
C TRP A 272 13.73 -4.12 -5.36
N GLU A 273 13.90 -5.09 -6.25
CA GLU A 273 13.72 -4.88 -7.70
C GLU A 273 12.29 -4.41 -8.02
N MET A 274 11.28 -4.98 -7.35
CA MET A 274 9.90 -4.53 -7.51
C MET A 274 9.66 -3.14 -6.91
N GLN A 275 10.32 -2.78 -5.80
CA GLN A 275 10.28 -1.40 -5.30
C GLN A 275 10.81 -0.42 -6.34
N GLU A 276 11.95 -0.71 -6.97
CA GLU A 276 12.55 0.16 -7.99
C GLU A 276 11.67 0.21 -9.26
N THR A 277 11.21 -0.94 -9.73
CA THR A 277 10.33 -1.07 -10.91
C THR A 277 9.03 -0.26 -10.75
N TYR A 278 8.46 -0.25 -9.55
CA TYR A 278 7.19 0.40 -9.26
C TYR A 278 7.33 1.71 -8.47
N ALA A 279 8.47 2.40 -8.59
CA ALA A 279 8.65 3.70 -7.95
C ALA A 279 7.57 4.71 -8.38
N ASP A 280 7.14 4.71 -9.64
CA ASP A 280 6.10 5.62 -10.15
C ASP A 280 4.67 5.04 -10.08
N TYR A 281 4.41 4.03 -9.23
CA TYR A 281 3.11 3.34 -9.19
C TYR A 281 1.92 4.28 -8.97
N TYR A 282 2.11 5.39 -8.25
CA TYR A 282 1.03 6.33 -7.97
C TYR A 282 0.47 6.94 -9.25
N THR A 283 1.37 7.49 -10.07
CA THR A 283 1.09 8.16 -11.33
C THR A 283 0.54 7.15 -12.32
N GLN A 284 1.19 5.99 -12.46
CA GLN A 284 0.75 4.90 -13.33
C GLN A 284 -0.68 4.46 -13.01
N HIS A 285 -0.98 4.20 -11.73
CA HIS A 285 -2.33 3.82 -11.29
C HIS A 285 -3.36 4.95 -11.51
N ALA A 286 -2.98 6.22 -11.28
CA ALA A 286 -3.86 7.36 -11.52
C ALA A 286 -4.21 7.51 -13.01
N GLN A 287 -3.21 7.44 -13.89
CA GLN A 287 -3.40 7.50 -15.34
C GLN A 287 -4.27 6.36 -15.86
N GLN A 288 -4.02 5.13 -15.40
CA GLN A 288 -4.84 3.96 -15.73
C GLN A 288 -6.31 4.17 -15.29
N THR A 289 -6.51 4.64 -14.06
CA THR A 289 -7.87 4.87 -13.53
C THR A 289 -8.58 5.97 -14.32
N ALA A 290 -7.88 7.06 -14.63
CA ALA A 290 -8.41 8.15 -15.46
C ALA A 290 -8.79 7.70 -16.86
N ARG A 291 -7.94 6.90 -17.53
CA ARG A 291 -8.27 6.34 -18.86
C ARG A 291 -9.55 5.50 -18.82
N ARG A 292 -9.73 4.68 -17.77
CA ARG A 292 -10.92 3.85 -17.58
C ARG A 292 -12.17 4.66 -17.22
N LEU A 293 -12.02 5.76 -16.49
CA LEU A 293 -13.12 6.55 -15.92
C LEU A 293 -13.30 7.93 -16.56
N GLY A 294 -12.90 8.10 -17.82
CA GLY A 294 -13.14 9.34 -18.58
C GLY A 294 -12.48 10.58 -17.97
N GLY A 295 -11.29 10.42 -17.38
CA GLY A 295 -10.50 11.48 -16.77
C GLY A 295 -10.63 11.59 -15.25
N ALA A 296 -11.64 10.95 -14.63
CA ALA A 296 -11.81 10.96 -13.18
C ALA A 296 -10.72 10.15 -12.45
N TYR A 297 -10.36 10.57 -11.24
CA TYR A 297 -9.30 9.93 -10.43
C TYR A 297 -7.91 9.93 -11.08
N GLY A 298 -7.65 10.91 -11.94
CA GLY A 298 -6.34 11.13 -12.56
C GLY A 298 -5.36 11.87 -11.66
N ILE A 299 -4.33 12.40 -12.30
CA ILE A 299 -3.35 13.31 -11.69
C ILE A 299 -3.35 14.60 -12.51
N LYS A 300 -3.28 15.75 -11.84
CA LYS A 300 -3.19 17.05 -12.52
C LYS A 300 -1.88 17.11 -13.31
N GLU A 301 -1.93 17.74 -14.49
CA GLU A 301 -0.72 17.96 -15.29
C GLU A 301 0.36 18.71 -14.50
N GLY A 302 1.61 18.28 -14.68
CA GLY A 302 2.77 18.82 -13.96
C GLY A 302 2.94 18.30 -12.52
N VAL A 303 1.98 17.54 -11.99
CA VAL A 303 2.11 16.90 -10.68
C VAL A 303 2.73 15.52 -10.86
N ASN A 304 3.86 15.29 -10.20
CA ASN A 304 4.48 13.97 -10.08
C ASN A 304 4.53 13.57 -8.61
N ILE A 305 4.15 12.34 -8.29
CA ILE A 305 4.08 11.85 -6.92
C ILE A 305 4.90 10.57 -6.81
N LEU A 306 6.04 10.71 -6.15
CA LEU A 306 6.89 9.58 -5.78
C LEU A 306 6.46 9.01 -4.41
N PRO A 307 6.89 7.79 -4.05
CA PRO A 307 6.63 7.23 -2.74
C PRO A 307 7.22 8.12 -1.64
N ALA A 308 6.55 8.14 -0.49
CA ALA A 308 7.11 8.78 0.69
C ALA A 308 8.26 7.90 1.19
N SER A 309 9.51 8.32 0.94
CA SER A 309 10.65 7.81 1.70
C SER A 309 10.59 8.39 3.11
N VAL A 310 11.02 7.62 4.11
CA VAL A 310 11.28 8.11 5.47
C VAL A 310 12.25 9.32 5.47
N ASP A 311 13.02 9.49 4.39
CA ASP A 311 14.04 10.54 4.24
C ASP A 311 13.50 11.91 3.83
N SER A 312 12.21 12.06 3.55
CA SER A 312 11.61 13.34 3.10
C SER A 312 11.61 14.47 4.16
N GLY A 313 12.14 14.21 5.36
CA GLY A 313 12.32 15.19 6.43
C GLY A 313 13.75 15.31 7.01
N ALA A 314 14.72 14.55 6.52
CA ALA A 314 16.10 14.58 7.01
C ALA A 314 17.06 14.88 5.84
N THR A 315 17.53 16.12 5.76
CA THR A 315 18.76 16.43 5.03
C THR A 315 19.88 15.56 5.62
N THR A 316 20.35 14.60 4.83
CA THR A 316 21.43 13.63 5.10
C THR A 316 21.16 12.68 6.27
N VAL A 317 20.66 11.48 5.97
CA VAL A 317 20.83 10.31 6.83
C VAL A 317 22.13 9.64 6.39
N ASP A 318 23.18 9.74 7.21
CA ASP A 318 24.35 8.90 7.01
C ASP A 318 23.90 7.44 7.11
N VAL A 319 24.11 6.67 6.04
CA VAL A 319 23.95 5.22 6.08
C VAL A 319 25.09 4.70 6.96
N VAL A 320 24.87 4.69 8.27
CA VAL A 320 25.82 4.09 9.20
C VAL A 320 25.80 2.59 8.91
N SER A 321 26.93 2.06 8.47
CA SER A 321 27.13 0.61 8.32
C SER A 321 26.73 -0.09 9.61
N THR A 322 26.00 -1.20 9.51
CA THR A 322 25.61 -2.00 10.68
C THR A 322 26.83 -2.28 11.55
N PRO A 323 26.77 -2.03 12.87
CA PRO A 323 27.88 -2.34 13.76
C PRO A 323 28.19 -3.84 13.67
N THR A 324 29.41 -4.16 13.26
CA THR A 324 29.95 -5.52 13.29
C THR A 324 30.55 -5.77 14.66
N ARG A 325 30.27 -6.95 15.23
CA ARG A 325 30.90 -7.35 16.50
C ARG A 325 32.27 -7.94 16.22
N ASP A 326 33.28 -7.51 16.97
CA ASP A 326 34.58 -8.17 16.97
C ASP A 326 34.51 -9.55 17.65
N GLU A 327 35.61 -10.31 17.57
CA GLU A 327 35.72 -11.64 18.20
C GLU A 327 35.54 -11.62 19.74
N LEU A 328 35.51 -10.42 20.34
CA LEU A 328 35.34 -10.19 21.77
C LEU A 328 33.95 -9.63 22.13
N GLY A 329 33.06 -9.48 21.15
CA GLY A 329 31.65 -9.08 21.34
C GLY A 329 31.42 -7.58 21.50
N ALA A 330 32.42 -6.75 21.22
CA ALA A 330 32.29 -5.29 21.23
C ALA A 330 31.80 -4.78 19.86
N ASP A 331 30.93 -3.77 19.89
CA ASP A 331 30.43 -3.11 18.69
C ASP A 331 31.58 -2.28 18.07
N THR A 332 31.98 -2.60 16.84
CA THR A 332 32.91 -1.78 16.07
C THR A 332 32.12 -0.77 15.24
N THR A 333 32.28 0.52 15.54
CA THR A 333 31.81 1.61 14.69
C THR A 333 32.85 1.89 13.61
N LEU A 334 32.44 1.90 12.35
CA LEU A 334 33.14 2.65 11.28
C LEU A 334 32.51 4.03 11.14
#